data_AF-D8J9L7-F1
#
_entry.id   AF-D8J9L7-F1
#
_cell.length_a   1.000
_cell.length_b   1.000
_cell.length_c   1.000
_cell.angle_alpha   90.00
_cell.angle_beta   90.00
_cell.angle_gamma   90.00
#
_symmetry.space_group_name_H-M   'P 1'
#
loop_
_entity.id
_entity.type
_entity.pdbx_description
1 polymer ?
#
loop_
_entity_poly.entity_id
_entity_poly.type
_entity_poly.pdbx_seq_one_letter_code
_entity_poly.pdbx_strand_id
1 'polypeptide(L)' 'MSNAEFLEAAVKLDGVSISDEGEEFVATCEEEAEGKIDATKVFASARSAGLDVTNTIGDFDAGHLRVYVDKEGSE' A
#
# COMPACT_ATOMS: atom_id res chain seq x y z
N MET A 1 -8.87 -13.89 3.62
CA MET A 1 -9.34 -12.62 3.04
C MET A 1 -8.78 -12.56 1.62
N SER A 2 -9.44 -11.88 0.68
CA SER A 2 -9.05 -11.89 -0.74
C SER A 2 -8.45 -10.56 -1.18
N ASN A 3 -7.72 -10.54 -2.30
CA ASN A 3 -7.12 -9.35 -2.92
C ASN A 3 -8.10 -8.16 -3.06
N ALA A 4 -9.38 -8.45 -3.27
CA ALA A 4 -10.44 -7.44 -3.32
C ALA A 4 -10.64 -6.67 -2.00
N GLU A 5 -10.51 -7.33 -0.84
CA GLU A 5 -10.64 -6.68 0.48
C GLU A 5 -9.51 -5.68 0.73
N PHE A 6 -8.28 -6.01 0.28
CA PHE A 6 -7.16 -5.08 0.35
C PHE A 6 -7.41 -3.84 -0.51
N LEU A 7 -7.82 -4.04 -1.77
CA LEU A 7 -8.13 -2.93 -2.68
C LEU A 7 -9.23 -2.03 -2.11
N GLU A 8 -10.30 -2.61 -1.60
CA GLU A 8 -11.41 -1.88 -0.97
C GLU A 8 -11.01 -1.15 0.31
N ALA A 9 -10.09 -1.71 1.10
CA ALA A 9 -9.57 -1.04 2.29
C ALA A 9 -8.63 0.11 1.91
N ALA A 10 -7.75 -0.12 0.94
CA ALA A 10 -6.72 0.83 0.53
C ALA A 10 -7.29 2.04 -0.23
N VAL A 11 -8.28 1.85 -1.11
CA VAL A 11 -8.99 2.96 -1.81
C VAL A 11 -9.78 3.87 -0.85
N LYS A 12 -10.12 3.38 0.34
CA LYS A 12 -10.80 4.18 1.38
C LYS A 12 -9.81 5.00 2.21
N LEU A 13 -8.51 4.82 2.02
CA LEU A 13 -7.49 5.60 2.72
C LEU A 13 -7.27 6.93 2.00
N ASP A 14 -7.30 8.02 2.77
CA ASP A 14 -6.97 9.34 2.26
C ASP A 14 -5.47 9.41 1.92
N GLY A 15 -5.13 9.95 0.75
CA GLY A 15 -3.75 10.07 0.28
C GLY A 15 -3.09 8.75 -0.15
N VAL A 16 -3.86 7.69 -0.45
CA VAL A 16 -3.31 6.41 -0.94
C VAL A 16 -3.90 6.07 -2.30
N SER A 17 -3.02 5.86 -3.28
CA SER A 17 -3.36 5.36 -4.62
C SER A 17 -2.85 3.94 -4.80
N ILE A 18 -3.68 3.03 -5.32
CA ILE A 18 -3.28 1.65 -5.60
C ILE A 18 -3.19 1.42 -7.10
N SER A 19 -2.08 0.85 -7.54
CA SER A 19 -1.87 0.35 -8.90
C SER A 19 -1.75 -1.17 -8.89
N ASP A 20 -2.30 -1.80 -9.93
CA ASP A 20 -2.20 -3.24 -10.17
C ASP A 20 -1.07 -3.49 -11.18
N GLU A 21 0.05 -4.06 -10.73
CA GLU A 21 1.19 -4.39 -11.57
C GLU A 21 1.23 -5.90 -11.87
N GLY A 22 0.06 -6.54 -12.08
CA GLY A 22 -0.04 -7.96 -12.42
C GLY A 22 0.19 -8.89 -11.23
N GLU A 23 1.44 -9.06 -10.80
CA GLU A 23 1.85 -9.99 -9.73
C GLU A 23 1.77 -9.34 -8.33
N GLU A 24 1.84 -8.01 -8.27
CA GLU A 24 1.87 -7.23 -7.02
C GLU A 24 0.96 -6.00 -7.07
N PHE A 25 0.48 -5.56 -5.92
CA PHE A 25 -0.20 -4.28 -5.75
C PHE A 25 0.80 -3.23 -5.30
N VAL A 26 0.80 -2.07 -5.95
CA VAL A 26 1.65 -0.95 -5.59
C VAL A 26 0.79 0.13 -4.94
N ALA A 27 0.92 0.26 -3.63
CA ALA A 27 0.28 1.30 -2.85
C ALA A 27 1.19 2.52 -2.73
N THR A 28 0.85 3.59 -3.42
CA THR A 28 1.52 4.88 -3.35
C THR A 28 0.84 5.75 -2.30
N CYS A 29 1.53 6.01 -1.20
CA CYS A 29 1.10 6.93 -0.14
C CYS A 29 1.69 8.30 -0.42
N GLU A 30 0.87 9.33 -0.49
CA GLU A 30 1.29 10.71 -0.71
C GLU A 30 1.52 11.42 0.63
N GLU A 31 2.37 12.44 0.64
CA GLU A 31 2.64 13.28 1.80
C GLU A 31 1.40 14.07 2.21
N GLU A 32 0.98 13.92 3.47
CA GLU A 32 -0.07 14.77 4.04
C GLU A 32 0.48 16.17 4.37
N ALA A 33 -0.42 17.14 4.60
CA ALA A 33 -0.10 18.55 4.83
C ALA A 33 0.91 18.86 5.98
N GLU A 34 1.31 17.85 6.76
CA GLU A 34 2.32 17.95 7.82
C GLU A 34 3.71 17.39 7.43
N GLY A 35 3.97 17.07 6.17
CA GLY A 35 5.29 16.57 5.74
C GLY A 35 5.57 15.13 6.16
N LYS A 36 4.51 14.36 6.43
CA LYS A 36 4.60 12.97 6.89
C LYS A 36 3.83 12.08 5.93
N ILE A 37 4.50 11.02 5.48
CA ILE A 37 3.88 9.97 4.68
C ILE A 37 3.59 8.79 5.62
N ASP A 38 2.30 8.53 5.87
CA ASP A 38 1.87 7.42 6.74
C ASP A 38 1.45 6.21 5.91
N ALA A 39 2.36 5.23 5.81
CA ALA A 39 2.05 3.94 5.19
C ALA A 39 1.56 2.90 6.19
N THR A 40 1.49 3.22 7.49
CA THR A 40 1.02 2.31 8.56
C THR A 40 -0.34 1.72 8.23
N LYS A 41 -1.24 2.53 7.68
CA LYS A 41 -2.57 2.10 7.24
C LYS A 41 -2.52 1.07 6.11
N VAL A 42 -1.60 1.22 5.15
CA VAL A 42 -1.39 0.25 4.06
C VAL A 42 -0.87 -1.08 4.60
N PHE A 43 0.13 -1.05 5.50
CA PHE A 43 0.63 -2.28 6.13
C PHE A 43 -0.46 -3.00 6.94
N ALA A 44 -1.29 -2.25 7.68
CA ALA A 44 -2.41 -2.81 8.42
C ALA A 44 -3.46 -3.44 7.49
N SER A 45 -3.80 -2.77 6.39
CA SER A 45 -4.74 -3.28 5.38
C SER A 45 -4.20 -4.53 4.68
N ALA A 46 -2.93 -4.54 4.26
CA ALA A 46 -2.29 -5.70 3.63
C ALA A 46 -2.31 -6.91 4.57
N ARG A 47 -1.86 -6.72 5.82
CA ARG A 47 -1.86 -7.77 6.83
C ARG A 47 -3.26 -8.27 7.16
N SER A 48 -4.25 -7.38 7.26
CA SER A 48 -5.64 -7.77 7.50
C SER A 48 -6.17 -8.61 6.35
N ALA A 49 -5.82 -8.27 5.11
CA ALA A 49 -6.18 -9.01 3.91
C ALA A 49 -5.43 -10.35 3.77
N GLY A 50 -4.42 -10.62 4.61
CA GLY A 50 -3.56 -11.81 4.51
C GLY A 50 -2.53 -11.71 3.40
N LEU A 51 -2.21 -10.49 2.95
CA LEU A 51 -1.17 -10.22 1.97
C LEU A 51 0.13 -9.85 2.67
N ASP A 52 1.23 -10.09 1.98
CA ASP A 52 2.57 -9.78 2.47
C ASP A 52 3.15 -8.56 1.76
N VAL A 53 3.93 -7.77 2.50
CA VAL A 53 4.61 -6.61 1.93
C VAL A 53 6.04 -6.98 1.61
N THR A 54 6.34 -7.09 0.33
CA THR A 54 7.66 -7.54 -0.16
C THR A 54 8.66 -6.42 -0.22
N ASN A 55 8.22 -5.19 -0.49
CA ASN A 55 9.12 -4.06 -0.64
C ASN A 55 8.47 -2.72 -0.24
N THR A 56 9.30 -1.76 0.12
CA THR A 56 8.87 -0.38 0.41
C THR A 56 9.94 0.58 -0.10
N ILE A 57 9.56 1.44 -1.03
CA ILE A 57 10.42 2.43 -1.67
C ILE A 57 9.89 3.82 -1.33
N GLY A 58 10.67 4.60 -0.58
CA GLY A 58 10.35 6.00 -0.29
C GLY A 58 11.00 6.94 -1.30
N ASP A 59 10.18 7.73 -1.97
CA ASP A 59 10.60 8.85 -2.81
C ASP A 59 10.28 10.16 -2.09
N PHE A 60 11.18 10.57 -1.20
CA PHE A 60 11.03 11.79 -0.41
C PHE A 60 11.20 13.07 -1.24
N ASP A 61 11.83 12.98 -2.41
CA ASP A 61 12.02 14.11 -3.33
C ASP A 61 10.69 14.47 -4.02
N ALA A 62 9.92 13.44 -4.40
CA ALA A 62 8.58 13.58 -4.95
C ALA A 62 7.46 13.42 -3.90
N GLY A 63 7.79 13.36 -2.61
CA GLY A 63 6.83 13.37 -1.50
C GLY A 63 5.88 12.16 -1.46
N HIS A 64 6.33 10.97 -1.85
CA HIS A 64 5.49 9.77 -1.81
C HIS A 64 6.25 8.50 -1.40
N LEU A 65 5.54 7.53 -0.83
CA LEU A 65 6.06 6.24 -0.41
C LEU A 65 5.31 5.12 -1.14
N ARG A 66 6.03 4.29 -1.88
CA ARG A 66 5.46 3.14 -2.60
C ARG A 66 5.67 1.87 -1.79
N VAL A 67 4.59 1.18 -1.51
CA VAL A 67 4.57 -0.09 -0.78
C VAL A 67 4.14 -1.17 -1.77
N TYR A 68 4.96 -2.19 -1.92
CA TYR A 68 4.73 -3.31 -2.83
C TYR A 68 4.18 -4.49 -2.05
N VAL A 69 2.96 -4.89 -2.39
CA VAL A 69 2.19 -5.91 -1.69
C VAL A 69 2.02 -7.10 -2.62
N ASP A 70 2.51 -8.25 -2.19
CA ASP A 70 2.41 -9.50 -2.93
C ASP A 70 0.96 -10.01 -2.95
N LYS A 71 0.48 -10.42 -4.12
CA LYS A 71 -0.90 -10.90 -4.32
C LYS A 71 -1.09 -12.38 -4.01
N GLU A 72 0.00 -13.15 -3.96
CA GLU A 72 -0.03 -14.59 -3.68
C GLU A 72 -0.03 -14.84 -2.16
N GLY A 73 0.56 -13.94 -1.38
CA GLY A 73 0.65 -14.03 0.07
C GLY A 73 1.68 -15.08 0.52
N SER A 74 2.19 -14.94 1.74
CA SER A 74 3.11 -15.93 2.31
C SER A 74 2.38 -17.24 2.63
N GLU A 75 2.78 -18.33 1.97
CA GLU A 75 2.35 -19.72 2.22
C GLU A 75 2.62 -20.22 3.65
#